data_AF-A0A126R9P5-F1
#
_entry.id   AF-A0A126R9P5-F1
#
_cell.length_a   1.000
_cell.length_b   1.000
_cell.length_c   1.000
_cell.angle_alpha   90.00
_cell.angle_beta   90.00
_cell.angle_gamma   90.00
#
_symmetry.space_group_name_H-M   'P 1'
#
loop_
_entity.id
_entity.type
_entity.pdbx_description
1 polymer ?
#
loop_
_entity_poly.entity_id
_entity_poly.type
_entity_poly.pdbx_seq_one_letter_code
_entity_poly.pdbx_strand_id
1 'polypeptide(L)'
;MIAVKRLQSLIWILLVALGALGAYLVSLKVATERNELMKVQAQIARARGDIRYLETEFSARASMRQLERWNQHDFMYATPTTQQYLGGERALANLDGIQPNGPDYVAPPVMVAMVETPADLPSAPQPAPASPAATQIRSDIAVIREAHAADNVEVVAKSAARSAAEKAKEDSDVSKPNPVARRAERMAMLDAKLLDDSTLGDISTKAARERRKGAR
;
A
#
# COMPACT_ATOMS: atom_id res chain seq x y z
N MET A 1 47.42 -52.72 -31.52
CA MET A 1 47.48 -51.25 -31.62
C MET A 1 46.20 -50.60 -32.18
N ILE A 2 45.37 -51.27 -32.99
CA ILE A 2 44.13 -50.69 -33.55
C ILE A 2 43.06 -50.38 -32.49
N ALA A 3 42.90 -51.26 -31.48
CA ALA A 3 41.92 -51.06 -30.40
C ALA A 3 42.21 -49.81 -29.55
N VAL A 4 43.47 -49.50 -29.28
CA VAL A 4 43.89 -48.33 -28.48
C VAL A 4 43.55 -47.02 -29.20
N LYS A 5 43.77 -46.95 -30.52
CA LYS A 5 43.40 -45.78 -31.34
C LYS A 5 41.90 -45.54 -31.36
N ARG A 6 41.09 -46.61 -31.38
CA ARG A 6 39.61 -46.52 -31.31
C ARG A 6 39.11 -46.08 -29.94
N LEU A 7 39.73 -46.56 -28.86
CA LEU A 7 39.42 -46.12 -27.51
C LEU A 7 39.74 -44.62 -27.34
N GLN A 8 40.86 -44.15 -27.88
CA GLN A 8 41.20 -42.73 -27.88
C GLN A 8 40.17 -41.88 -28.63
N SER A 9 39.67 -42.34 -29.78
CA SER A 9 38.59 -41.64 -30.51
C SER A 9 37.27 -41.60 -29.72
N LEU A 10 36.92 -42.68 -29.01
CA LEU A 10 35.73 -42.71 -28.15
C LEU A 10 35.83 -41.74 -26.97
N ILE A 11 37.01 -41.60 -26.36
CA ILE A 11 37.25 -40.65 -25.26
C ILE A 11 37.04 -39.21 -25.73
N TRP A 12 37.52 -38.86 -26.93
CA TRP A 12 37.28 -37.52 -27.50
C TRP A 12 35.80 -37.24 -27.74
N ILE A 13 35.05 -38.21 -28.27
CA ILE A 13 33.61 -38.08 -28.48
C ILE A 13 32.88 -37.92 -27.14
N LEU A 14 33.24 -38.73 -26.15
CA LEU A 14 32.68 -38.63 -24.80
C LEU A 14 32.93 -37.25 -24.18
N LEU A 15 34.15 -36.71 -24.32
CA LEU A 15 34.52 -35.40 -23.80
C LEU A 15 33.67 -34.29 -24.43
N VAL A 16 33.50 -34.32 -25.76
CA VAL A 16 32.63 -33.36 -26.47
C VAL A 16 31.18 -33.51 -26.05
N ALA A 17 30.67 -34.73 -25.92
CA ALA A 17 29.31 -35.00 -25.46
C ALA A 17 29.07 -34.48 -24.04
N LEU A 18 30.03 -34.67 -23.13
CA LEU A 18 29.96 -34.16 -21.76
C LEU A 18 29.98 -32.63 -21.73
N GLY A 19 30.82 -32.00 -22.56
CA GLY A 19 30.85 -30.55 -22.72
C GLY A 19 29.53 -29.98 -23.23
N ALA A 20 28.95 -30.61 -24.25
CA ALA A 20 27.64 -30.23 -24.79
C ALA A 20 26.52 -30.40 -23.74
N LEU A 21 26.55 -31.48 -22.96
CA LEU A 21 25.62 -31.70 -21.86
C LEU A 21 25.76 -30.62 -20.77
N GLY A 22 26.99 -30.25 -20.42
CA GLY A 22 27.26 -29.16 -19.46
C GLY A 22 26.69 -27.82 -19.93
N ALA A 23 26.93 -27.46 -21.21
CA ALA A 23 26.37 -26.25 -21.80
C ALA A 23 24.83 -26.25 -21.81
N TYR A 24 24.21 -27.41 -22.07
CA TYR A 24 22.77 -27.57 -22.02
C TYR A 24 22.20 -27.33 -20.61
N LEU A 25 22.81 -27.91 -19.58
CA LEU A 25 22.37 -27.72 -18.19
C LEU A 25 22.47 -26.25 -17.75
N VAL A 26 23.52 -25.53 -18.16
CA VAL A 26 23.67 -24.10 -17.91
C VAL A 26 22.57 -23.30 -18.61
N SER A 27 22.27 -23.62 -19.88
CA SER A 27 21.18 -22.96 -20.63
C SER A 27 19.82 -23.14 -19.94
N LEU A 28 19.57 -24.34 -19.39
CA LEU A 28 18.34 -24.61 -18.64
C LEU A 28 18.26 -23.80 -17.34
N LYS A 29 19.39 -23.62 -16.64
CA LYS A 29 19.47 -22.78 -15.43
C LYS A 29 19.18 -21.31 -15.72
N VAL A 30 19.70 -20.78 -16.82
CA VAL A 30 19.41 -19.40 -17.24
C VAL A 30 17.91 -19.16 -17.42
N ALA A 31 17.17 -20.14 -17.94
CA ALA A 31 15.72 -20.02 -18.05
C ALA A 31 15.02 -19.96 -16.67
N THR A 32 15.49 -20.75 -15.69
CA THR A 32 14.96 -20.70 -14.32
C THR A 32 15.28 -19.37 -13.63
N GLU A 33 16.51 -18.85 -13.79
CA GLU A 33 16.92 -17.57 -13.22
C GLU A 33 16.12 -16.40 -13.80
N ARG A 34 15.85 -16.41 -15.11
CA ARG A 34 14.97 -15.41 -15.73
C ARG A 34 13.57 -15.42 -15.12
N ASN A 35 13.03 -16.59 -14.80
CA ASN A 35 11.72 -16.70 -14.16
C ASN A 35 11.74 -16.13 -12.73
N GLU A 36 12.77 -16.46 -11.94
CA GLU A 36 12.96 -15.88 -10.60
C GLU A 36 13.12 -14.36 -10.64
N LEU A 37 13.85 -13.82 -11.62
CA LEU A 37 13.96 -12.38 -11.83
C LEU A 37 12.59 -11.75 -12.13
N MET A 38 11.77 -12.36 -12.97
CA MET A 38 10.41 -11.86 -13.27
C MET A 38 9.51 -11.89 -12.03
N LYS A 39 9.62 -12.91 -11.17
CA LYS A 39 8.88 -12.97 -9.89
C LYS A 39 9.29 -11.82 -8.97
N VAL A 40 10.59 -11.58 -8.80
CA VAL A 40 11.10 -10.49 -7.97
C VAL A 40 10.66 -9.13 -8.52
N GLN A 41 10.72 -8.92 -9.84
CA GLN A 41 10.23 -7.69 -10.47
C GLN A 41 8.73 -7.48 -10.21
N ALA A 42 7.92 -8.52 -10.30
CA ALA A 42 6.49 -8.45 -9.97
C ALA A 42 6.25 -8.13 -8.49
N GLN A 43 7.05 -8.69 -7.57
CA GLN A 43 6.99 -8.34 -6.14
C GLN A 43 7.36 -6.89 -5.88
N ILE A 44 8.41 -6.38 -6.53
CA ILE A 44 8.81 -4.97 -6.44
C ILE A 44 7.68 -4.05 -6.93
N ALA A 45 7.03 -4.39 -8.04
CA ALA A 45 5.91 -3.62 -8.56
C ALA A 45 4.72 -3.58 -7.57
N ARG A 46 4.39 -4.71 -6.95
CA ARG A 46 3.35 -4.79 -5.90
C ARG A 46 3.71 -3.95 -4.68
N ALA A 47 4.91 -4.13 -4.14
CA ALA A 47 5.38 -3.38 -2.98
C ALA A 47 5.40 -1.87 -3.23
N ARG A 48 5.74 -1.42 -4.45
CA ARG A 48 5.64 0.01 -4.84
C ARG A 48 4.19 0.49 -4.86
N GLY A 49 3.24 -0.34 -5.26
CA GLY A 49 1.81 -0.04 -5.18
C GLY A 49 1.35 0.12 -3.73
N ASP A 50 1.74 -0.81 -2.86
CA ASP A 50 1.43 -0.78 -1.44
C ASP A 50 2.00 0.48 -0.77
N ILE A 51 3.26 0.83 -1.06
CA ILE A 51 3.88 2.06 -0.53
C ILE A 51 3.07 3.29 -0.91
N ARG A 52 2.68 3.45 -2.18
CA ARG A 52 1.88 4.61 -2.61
C ARG A 52 0.51 4.67 -1.93
N TYR A 53 -0.10 3.50 -1.73
CA TYR A 53 -1.37 3.41 -1.01
C TYR A 53 -1.20 3.85 0.45
N LEU A 54 -0.18 3.33 1.14
CA LEU A 54 0.13 3.71 2.52
C LEU A 54 0.47 5.20 2.64
N GLU A 55 1.26 5.75 1.72
CA GLU A 55 1.58 7.18 1.66
C GLU A 55 0.32 8.04 1.53
N THR A 56 -0.63 7.61 0.71
CA THR A 56 -1.91 8.30 0.53
C THR A 56 -2.75 8.26 1.81
N GLU A 57 -2.84 7.09 2.47
CA GLU A 57 -3.54 6.99 3.76
C GLU A 57 -2.89 7.85 4.84
N PHE A 58 -1.55 7.85 4.93
CA PHE A 58 -0.82 8.67 5.91
C PHE A 58 -0.99 10.16 5.63
N SER A 59 -0.93 10.59 4.37
CA SER A 59 -1.17 11.98 3.99
C SER A 59 -2.58 12.43 4.39
N ALA A 60 -3.60 11.61 4.12
CA ALA A 60 -4.97 11.87 4.52
C ALA A 60 -5.14 11.94 6.06
N ARG A 61 -4.51 11.02 6.82
CA ARG A 61 -4.59 11.06 8.30
C ARG A 61 -3.81 12.23 8.90
N ALA A 62 -2.67 12.61 8.31
CA ALA A 62 -1.87 13.74 8.76
C ALA A 62 -2.57 15.07 8.48
N SER A 63 -3.23 15.21 7.33
CA SER A 63 -3.98 16.42 6.98
C SER A 63 -5.14 16.67 7.92
N MET A 64 -5.90 15.64 8.33
CA MET A 64 -6.97 15.77 9.33
C MET A 64 -6.44 16.30 10.68
N ARG A 65 -5.35 15.73 11.19
CA ARG A 65 -4.73 16.19 12.45
C ARG A 65 -4.12 17.59 12.33
N GLN A 66 -3.70 17.98 11.13
CA GLN A 66 -3.22 19.33 10.87
C GLN A 66 -4.37 20.34 10.82
N LEU A 67 -5.47 20.01 10.12
CA LEU A 67 -6.68 20.82 10.10
C LEU A 67 -7.27 21.00 11.50
N GLU A 68 -7.29 19.94 12.32
CA GLU A 68 -7.74 20.03 13.70
C GLU A 68 -6.84 20.96 14.53
N ARG A 69 -5.51 20.86 14.38
CA ARG A 69 -4.58 21.79 15.05
C ARG A 69 -4.77 23.23 14.62
N TRP A 70 -4.92 23.48 13.32
CA TRP A 70 -5.18 24.83 12.79
C TRP A 70 -6.53 25.37 13.26
N ASN A 71 -7.56 24.53 13.27
CA ASN A 71 -8.87 24.90 13.77
C ASN A 71 -8.81 25.27 15.27
N GLN A 72 -8.09 24.51 16.08
CA GLN A 72 -7.95 24.79 17.52
C GLN A 72 -7.08 26.02 17.82
N HIS A 73 -6.05 26.29 17.01
CA HIS A 73 -5.08 27.36 17.29
C HIS A 73 -5.49 28.72 16.73
N ASP A 74 -5.91 28.79 15.46
CA ASP A 74 -6.10 30.07 14.75
C ASP A 74 -7.57 30.45 14.64
N PHE A 75 -8.45 29.48 14.40
CA PHE A 75 -9.84 29.75 14.03
C PHE A 75 -10.85 29.56 15.15
N MET A 76 -10.53 28.74 16.16
CA MET A 76 -11.41 28.33 17.25
C MET A 76 -12.82 27.94 16.79
N TYR A 77 -12.98 27.31 15.61
CA TYR A 77 -14.30 26.84 15.20
C TYR A 77 -14.67 25.60 16.00
N ALA A 78 -15.49 25.78 17.03
CA ALA A 78 -16.21 24.69 17.67
C ALA A 78 -17.40 24.29 16.80
N THR A 79 -17.61 22.99 16.58
CA THR A 79 -18.88 22.51 16.02
C THR A 79 -20.01 22.93 16.97
N PRO A 80 -21.07 23.57 16.47
CA PRO A 80 -22.14 24.06 17.31
C PRO A 80 -22.73 22.92 18.14
N THR A 81 -22.90 23.15 19.44
CA THR A 81 -23.43 22.12 20.33
C THR A 81 -24.94 21.95 20.10
N THR A 82 -25.50 20.79 20.43
CA THR A 82 -26.94 20.53 20.28
C THR A 82 -27.81 21.54 21.06
N GLN A 83 -27.27 22.20 22.08
CA GLN A 83 -27.95 23.26 22.83
C GLN A 83 -28.00 24.61 22.11
N GLN A 84 -27.18 24.80 21.05
CA GLN A 84 -27.24 25.99 20.18
C GLN A 84 -28.28 25.83 19.06
N TYR A 85 -28.83 24.63 18.87
CA TYR A 85 -29.91 24.39 17.91
C TYR A 85 -31.26 24.36 18.63
N LEU A 86 -32.26 25.03 18.02
CA LEU A 86 -33.63 24.96 18.52
C LEU A 86 -34.28 23.64 18.09
N GLY A 87 -34.96 22.99 19.04
CA GLY A 87 -35.58 21.68 18.82
C GLY A 87 -36.83 21.66 17.93
N GLY A 88 -37.26 22.79 17.36
CA GLY A 88 -38.37 22.85 16.40
C GLY A 88 -39.11 24.18 16.32
N GLU A 89 -40.17 24.22 15.51
CA GLU A 89 -40.98 25.41 15.17
C GLU A 89 -41.59 26.11 16.39
N ARG A 90 -42.05 25.33 17.37
CA ARG A 90 -42.57 25.87 18.64
C ARG A 90 -41.50 26.56 19.48
N ALA A 91 -40.27 26.06 19.45
CA ALA A 91 -39.15 26.71 20.13
C ALA A 91 -38.72 27.99 19.39
N LEU A 92 -38.81 28.01 18.06
CA LEU A 92 -38.58 29.19 17.23
C LEU A 92 -39.61 30.30 17.49
N ALA A 93 -40.90 29.97 17.63
CA ALA A 93 -41.94 30.94 17.97
C ALA A 93 -41.71 31.61 19.34
N ASN A 94 -41.13 30.88 20.30
CA ASN A 94 -40.73 31.44 21.59
C ASN A 94 -39.49 32.35 21.51
N LEU A 95 -38.77 32.34 20.39
CA LEU A 95 -37.60 33.19 20.13
C LEU A 95 -38.00 34.52 19.45
N ASP A 96 -39.22 34.62 18.89
CA ASP A 96 -39.78 35.78 18.15
C ASP A 96 -40.14 36.97 19.07
N GLY A 97 -39.20 37.36 19.92
CA GLY A 97 -39.37 38.41 20.93
C GLY A 97 -38.20 38.52 21.91
N ILE A 98 -37.19 37.65 21.81
CA ILE A 98 -35.97 37.70 22.61
C ILE A 98 -34.96 38.57 21.84
N GLN A 99 -34.63 39.74 22.37
CA GLN A 99 -33.53 40.55 21.86
C GLN A 99 -32.24 39.72 21.96
N PRO A 100 -31.39 39.64 20.92
CA PRO A 100 -30.14 38.91 21.00
C PRO A 100 -29.31 39.40 22.19
N ASN A 101 -29.01 38.49 23.12
CA ASN A 101 -28.17 38.79 24.27
C ASN A 101 -26.70 38.76 23.83
N GLY A 102 -26.19 39.90 23.36
CA GLY A 102 -24.82 40.07 22.91
C GLY A 102 -24.67 41.30 22.02
N PRO A 103 -23.44 41.77 21.75
CA PRO A 103 -23.22 42.75 20.69
C PRO A 103 -23.81 42.20 19.39
N ASP A 104 -24.46 43.06 18.59
CA ASP A 104 -24.95 42.68 17.25
C ASP A 104 -23.85 41.91 16.53
N TYR A 105 -24.09 40.62 16.31
CA TYR A 105 -23.15 39.77 15.60
C TYR A 105 -23.21 40.16 14.14
N VAL A 106 -22.46 41.20 13.79
CA VAL A 106 -22.13 41.51 12.41
C VAL A 106 -21.10 40.46 12.03
N ALA A 107 -21.53 39.45 11.26
CA ALA A 107 -20.59 38.51 10.66
C ALA A 107 -19.51 39.35 9.95
N PRO A 108 -18.23 39.25 10.35
CA PRO A 108 -17.18 39.94 9.61
C PRO A 108 -17.30 39.52 8.15
N PRO A 109 -17.20 40.46 7.19
CA PRO A 109 -17.40 40.16 5.78
C PRO A 109 -16.51 38.97 5.44
N VAL A 110 -17.15 37.88 4.97
CA VAL A 110 -16.43 36.67 4.56
C VAL A 110 -15.53 37.10 3.41
N MET A 111 -14.25 37.31 3.72
CA MET A 111 -13.20 37.48 2.74
C MET A 111 -13.05 36.11 2.08
N VAL A 112 -13.88 35.84 1.07
CA VAL A 112 -13.62 34.73 0.16
C VAL A 112 -12.30 35.05 -0.52
N ALA A 113 -11.24 34.36 -0.10
CA ALA A 113 -10.08 34.21 -0.95
C ALA A 113 -10.56 33.38 -2.15
N MET A 114 -11.10 34.06 -3.16
CA MET A 114 -11.25 33.47 -4.47
C MET A 114 -9.84 33.12 -4.91
N VAL A 115 -9.50 31.83 -4.86
CA VAL A 115 -8.39 31.33 -5.67
C VAL A 115 -8.86 31.52 -7.10
N GLU A 116 -8.43 32.62 -7.72
CA GLU A 116 -8.54 32.79 -9.16
C GLU A 116 -7.83 31.60 -9.79
N THR A 117 -8.65 30.66 -10.26
CA THR A 117 -8.14 29.61 -11.14
C THR A 117 -7.87 30.34 -12.46
N PRO A 118 -6.74 30.11 -13.16
CA PRO A 118 -6.28 30.92 -14.30
C PRO A 118 -7.23 31.00 -15.52
N ALA A 119 -8.47 30.51 -15.41
CA ALA A 119 -9.53 30.63 -16.40
C ALA A 119 -10.28 31.99 -16.38
N ASP A 120 -10.22 32.77 -15.29
CA ASP A 120 -11.07 33.97 -15.13
C ASP A 120 -10.34 35.32 -15.32
N LEU A 121 -9.07 35.32 -15.72
CA LEU A 121 -8.38 36.54 -16.14
C LEU A 121 -8.72 36.84 -17.61
N PRO A 122 -9.00 38.10 -18.00
CA PRO A 122 -9.12 38.48 -19.41
C PRO A 122 -7.76 38.29 -20.09
N SER A 123 -7.54 37.09 -20.63
CA SER A 123 -6.33 36.73 -21.35
C SER A 123 -6.36 37.40 -22.71
N ALA A 124 -5.31 38.18 -23.01
CA ALA A 124 -4.98 38.52 -24.40
C ALA A 124 -4.83 37.21 -25.20
N PRO A 125 -5.14 37.19 -26.51
CA PRO A 125 -5.15 35.96 -27.30
C PRO A 125 -3.76 35.31 -27.35
N GLN A 126 -3.52 34.36 -26.45
CA GLN A 126 -2.36 33.50 -26.47
C GLN A 126 -2.67 32.33 -27.41
N PRO A 127 -1.83 32.02 -28.42
CA PRO A 127 -2.04 30.86 -29.26
C PRO A 127 -2.05 29.60 -28.41
N ALA A 128 -3.12 28.81 -28.53
CA ALA A 128 -3.33 27.61 -27.74
C ALA A 128 -2.21 26.58 -27.98
N PRO A 129 -1.64 25.97 -26.93
CA PRO A 129 -0.77 24.83 -27.10
C PRO A 129 -1.59 23.65 -27.62
N ALA A 130 -1.19 23.10 -28.76
CA ALA A 130 -1.81 21.91 -29.34
C ALA A 130 -1.58 20.71 -28.41
N SER A 131 -2.63 20.32 -27.70
CA SER A 131 -2.68 19.06 -26.95
C SER A 131 -2.86 17.89 -27.93
N PRO A 132 -2.06 16.80 -27.85
CA PRO A 132 -2.14 15.65 -28.76
C PRO A 132 -3.38 14.75 -28.56
N ALA A 133 -4.39 15.20 -27.80
CA ALA A 133 -5.52 14.37 -27.39
C ALA A 133 -6.69 14.31 -28.40
N ALA A 134 -6.65 15.04 -29.51
CA ALA A 134 -7.80 15.12 -30.43
C ALA A 134 -7.94 13.94 -31.42
N THR A 135 -6.99 13.00 -31.49
CA THR A 135 -6.98 11.98 -32.56
C THR A 135 -7.55 10.61 -32.15
N GLN A 136 -8.17 10.44 -30.98
CA GLN A 136 -8.68 9.12 -30.55
C GLN A 136 -10.16 9.06 -30.16
N ILE A 137 -11.00 9.94 -30.72
CA ILE A 137 -12.45 9.68 -30.71
C ILE A 137 -12.80 8.94 -32.01
N ARG A 138 -12.59 7.63 -32.01
CA ARG A 138 -13.28 6.74 -32.96
C ARG A 138 -14.65 6.45 -32.36
N SER A 139 -15.67 7.07 -32.93
CA SER A 139 -17.07 6.85 -32.62
C SER A 139 -17.54 5.53 -33.24
N ASP A 140 -17.23 4.42 -32.56
CA ASP A 140 -17.96 3.18 -32.75
C ASP A 140 -18.85 2.98 -31.53
N ILE A 141 -20.15 3.12 -31.77
CA ILE A 141 -21.26 2.86 -30.87
C ILE A 141 -21.06 1.52 -30.15
N ALA A 142 -20.73 1.59 -28.86
CA ALA A 142 -20.91 0.50 -27.93
C ALA A 142 -22.15 0.83 -27.09
N VAL A 143 -23.24 0.17 -27.46
CA VAL A 143 -24.43 -0.04 -26.62
C VAL A 143 -23.99 -0.19 -25.17
N ILE A 144 -24.62 0.57 -24.28
CA ILE A 144 -24.48 0.44 -22.83
C ILE A 144 -24.80 -1.02 -22.50
N ARG A 145 -23.75 -1.82 -22.34
CA ARG A 145 -23.86 -3.14 -21.74
C ARG A 145 -23.77 -2.88 -20.25
N GLU A 146 -24.90 -2.98 -19.59
CA GLU A 146 -24.98 -3.05 -18.14
C GLU A 146 -23.90 -4.02 -17.67
N ALA A 147 -22.98 -3.52 -16.85
CA ALA A 147 -21.96 -4.35 -16.25
C ALA A 147 -22.66 -5.24 -15.22
N HIS A 148 -23.17 -6.39 -15.68
CA HIS A 148 -23.27 -7.54 -14.81
C HIS A 148 -21.84 -7.82 -14.34
N ALA A 149 -21.58 -7.49 -13.07
CA ALA A 149 -20.45 -8.00 -12.35
C ALA A 149 -20.36 -9.50 -12.66
N ALA A 150 -19.28 -9.91 -13.31
CA ALA A 150 -19.03 -11.30 -13.58
C ALA A 150 -18.87 -11.99 -12.21
N ASP A 151 -19.96 -12.57 -11.74
CA ASP A 151 -20.00 -13.52 -10.64
C ASP A 151 -19.41 -14.85 -11.16
N ASN A 152 -18.14 -14.79 -11.56
CA ASN A 152 -17.31 -15.97 -11.73
C ASN A 152 -16.48 -16.09 -10.47
N VAL A 153 -17.17 -16.28 -9.34
CA VAL A 153 -16.58 -16.95 -8.19
C VAL A 153 -16.40 -18.39 -8.64
N GLU A 154 -15.21 -18.68 -9.17
CA GLU A 154 -14.71 -20.03 -9.17
C GLU A 154 -14.84 -20.51 -7.73
N VAL A 155 -15.77 -21.45 -7.50
CA VAL A 155 -15.99 -22.07 -6.21
C VAL A 155 -14.74 -22.88 -5.92
N VAL A 156 -13.72 -22.19 -5.43
CA VAL A 156 -12.66 -22.79 -4.62
C VAL A 156 -13.42 -23.44 -3.50
N ALA A 157 -13.52 -24.77 -3.57
CA ALA A 157 -14.14 -25.58 -2.54
C ALA A 157 -13.57 -25.10 -1.21
N LYS A 158 -14.43 -24.42 -0.44
CA LYS A 158 -14.14 -23.95 0.90
C LYS A 158 -13.72 -25.20 1.65
N SER A 159 -12.42 -25.38 1.86
CA SER A 159 -11.95 -26.44 2.75
C SER A 159 -12.66 -26.14 4.06
N ALA A 160 -13.54 -27.06 4.48
CA ALA A 160 -14.37 -26.88 5.64
C ALA A 160 -13.49 -26.32 6.76
N ALA A 161 -13.80 -25.10 7.21
CA ALA A 161 -13.14 -24.54 8.36
C ALA A 161 -13.43 -25.50 9.50
N ARG A 162 -12.44 -26.33 9.87
CA ARG A 162 -12.55 -27.27 10.98
C ARG A 162 -13.09 -26.49 12.16
N SER A 163 -14.17 -27.00 12.74
CA SER A 163 -14.84 -26.34 13.85
C SER A 163 -13.84 -26.15 15.00
N ALA A 164 -14.06 -25.14 15.85
CA ALA A 164 -13.24 -24.93 17.05
C ALA A 164 -13.15 -26.20 17.93
N ALA A 165 -14.17 -27.08 17.85
CA ALA A 165 -14.20 -28.37 18.53
C ALA A 165 -13.26 -29.43 17.91
N GLU A 166 -13.01 -29.40 16.59
CA GLU A 166 -12.01 -30.28 15.94
C GLU A 166 -10.59 -29.82 16.22
N LYS A 167 -10.34 -28.50 16.24
CA LYS A 167 -9.03 -27.95 16.63
C LYS A 167 -8.69 -28.27 18.08
N ALA A 168 -9.66 -28.21 18.99
CA ALA A 168 -9.46 -28.55 20.40
C ALA A 168 -9.15 -30.05 20.62
N LYS A 169 -9.72 -30.95 19.79
CA LYS A 169 -9.39 -32.39 19.85
C LYS A 169 -7.99 -32.70 19.33
N GLU A 170 -7.55 -32.00 18.27
CA GLU A 170 -6.20 -32.15 17.71
C GLU A 170 -5.11 -31.59 18.65
N ASP A 171 -5.43 -30.54 19.42
CA ASP A 171 -4.53 -29.98 20.46
C ASP A 171 -4.44 -30.87 21.71
N SER A 172 -5.43 -31.74 21.94
CA SER A 172 -5.44 -32.72 23.04
C SER A 172 -4.76 -34.05 22.72
N ASP A 173 -4.42 -34.31 21.45
CA ASP A 173 -3.75 -35.53 21.02
C ASP A 173 -2.22 -35.37 21.11
N VAL A 174 -1.66 -35.80 22.25
CA VAL A 174 -0.23 -35.68 22.60
C VAL A 174 0.70 -36.55 21.73
N SER A 175 0.15 -37.34 20.80
CA SER A 175 0.94 -38.26 19.97
C SER A 175 1.60 -37.60 18.74
N LYS A 176 1.26 -36.35 18.40
CA LYS A 176 1.81 -35.65 17.23
C LYS A 176 2.33 -34.25 17.61
N PRO A 177 3.52 -33.83 17.12
CA PRO A 177 4.09 -32.53 17.47
C PRO A 177 3.27 -31.38 16.87
N ASN A 178 2.66 -30.59 17.77
CA ASN A 178 1.78 -29.46 17.48
C ASN A 178 2.45 -28.45 16.52
N PRO A 179 1.86 -28.16 15.35
CA PRO A 179 2.42 -27.21 14.37
C PRO A 179 2.43 -25.76 14.86
N VAL A 180 1.55 -25.39 15.80
CA VAL A 180 1.47 -24.04 16.37
C VAL A 180 2.65 -23.77 17.30
N ALA A 181 3.00 -24.75 18.15
CA ALA A 181 4.16 -24.66 19.03
C ALA A 181 5.46 -24.48 18.24
N ARG A 182 5.65 -25.22 17.14
CA ARG A 182 6.82 -25.07 16.26
C ARG A 182 6.90 -23.70 15.58
N ARG A 183 5.75 -23.10 15.25
CA ARG A 183 5.72 -21.75 14.66
C ARG A 183 6.06 -20.68 15.70
N ALA A 184 5.55 -20.81 16.93
CA ALA A 184 5.87 -19.93 18.04
C ALA A 184 7.36 -19.99 18.40
N GLU A 185 7.95 -21.19 18.45
CA GLU A 185 9.38 -21.40 18.72
C GLU A 185 10.27 -20.78 17.63
N ARG A 186 9.90 -20.93 16.35
CA ARG A 186 10.61 -20.26 15.24
C ARG A 186 10.51 -18.74 15.31
N MET A 187 9.37 -18.19 15.73
CA MET A 187 9.20 -16.75 15.92
C MET A 187 10.06 -16.25 17.09
N ALA A 188 10.12 -16.98 18.21
CA ALA A 188 10.98 -16.65 19.33
C ALA A 188 12.48 -16.70 18.97
N MET A 189 12.91 -17.67 18.15
CA MET A 189 14.29 -17.72 17.65
C MET A 189 14.63 -16.53 16.74
N LEU A 190 13.68 -16.07 15.93
CA LEU A 190 13.88 -14.89 15.07
C LEU A 190 13.94 -13.61 15.91
N ASP A 191 13.08 -13.50 16.92
CA ASP A 191 13.04 -12.35 17.82
C ASP A 191 14.34 -12.23 18.61
N ALA A 192 14.82 -13.34 19.18
CA ALA A 192 16.11 -13.39 19.87
C ALA A 192 17.31 -13.05 18.96
N LYS A 193 17.24 -13.39 17.66
CA LYS A 193 18.29 -13.07 16.69
C LYS A 193 18.26 -11.61 16.23
N LEU A 194 17.09 -10.97 16.27
CA LEU A 194 16.90 -9.57 15.89
C LEU A 194 17.19 -8.63 17.06
N LEU A 195 16.86 -9.05 18.29
CA LEU A 195 17.05 -8.34 19.55
C LEU A 195 18.40 -8.66 20.23
N ASP A 196 19.36 -9.23 19.52
CA ASP A 196 20.68 -9.51 20.09
C ASP A 196 21.34 -8.22 20.62
N ASP A 197 22.02 -8.31 21.76
CA ASP A 197 22.60 -7.15 22.46
C ASP A 197 23.56 -6.34 21.57
N SER A 198 24.15 -7.00 20.56
CA SER A 198 24.98 -6.38 19.53
C SER A 198 24.22 -5.39 18.64
N THR A 199 23.00 -5.73 18.20
CA THR A 199 22.20 -4.89 17.30
C THR A 199 21.61 -3.68 18.05
N LEU A 200 21.16 -3.89 19.29
CA LEU A 200 20.71 -2.80 20.18
C LEU A 200 21.87 -1.86 20.54
N GLY A 201 23.06 -2.41 20.78
CA GLY A 201 24.29 -1.65 20.98
C GLY A 201 24.62 -0.77 19.77
N ASP A 202 24.60 -1.31 18.56
CA ASP A 202 24.88 -0.57 17.32
C ASP A 202 23.86 0.55 17.06
N ILE A 203 22.58 0.31 17.34
CA ILE A 203 21.54 1.35 17.22
C ILE A 203 21.78 2.48 18.23
N SER A 204 22.11 2.14 19.49
CA SER A 204 22.36 3.14 20.54
C SER A 204 23.60 4.01 20.24
N THR A 205 24.67 3.39 19.74
CA THR A 205 25.91 4.10 19.40
C THR A 205 25.73 4.98 18.16
N LYS A 206 24.99 4.52 17.15
CA LYS A 206 24.63 5.33 15.98
C LYS A 206 23.73 6.51 16.36
N ALA A 207 22.72 6.28 17.21
CA ALA A 207 21.87 7.35 17.72
C ALA A 207 22.66 8.41 18.52
N ALA A 208 23.63 7.98 19.34
CA ALA A 208 24.52 8.90 20.06
C ALA A 208 25.42 9.71 19.12
N ARG A 209 25.93 9.09 18.04
CA ARG A 209 26.71 9.79 17.00
C ARG A 209 25.87 10.83 16.26
N GLU A 210 24.63 10.51 15.91
CA GLU A 210 23.74 11.47 15.24
C GLU A 210 23.36 12.63 16.15
N ARG A 211 23.06 12.39 17.44
CA ARG A 211 22.82 13.47 18.42
C ARG A 211 23.99 14.43 18.55
N ARG A 212 25.23 13.94 18.54
CA ARG A 212 26.44 14.79 18.57
C ARG A 212 26.66 15.59 17.28
N LYS A 213 26.19 15.07 16.14
CA LYS A 213 26.31 15.73 14.84
C LYS A 213 25.24 16.81 14.64
N GLY A 214 24.06 16.65 15.22
CA GLY A 214 22.97 17.64 15.20
C GLY A 214 23.10 18.78 16.23
N ALA A 215 24.10 18.73 17.11
CA ALA A 215 24.37 19.76 18.12
C ALA A 215 25.53 20.71 17.73
N ARG A 216 25.93 20.72 16.45
CA ARG A 216 26.92 21.64 15.87
C ARG A 216 26.26 22.55 14.84
#